data_AF-A0A4Q6AX42-F1
#
_entry.id   AF-A0A4Q6AX42-F1
#
_cell.length_a   1.000
_cell.length_b   1.000
_cell.length_c   1.000
_cell.angle_alpha   90.00
_cell.angle_beta   90.00
_cell.angle_gamma   90.00
#
_symmetry.space_group_name_H-M   'P 1'
#
loop_
_entity.id
_entity.type
_entity.pdbx_description
1 polymer ?
#
loop_
_entity_poly.entity_id
_entity_poly.type
_entity_poly.pdbx_seq_one_letter_code
_entity_poly.pdbx_strand_id
1 'polypeptide(L)'
;MSNGKLAPIIIWLSFVCLLFSRAENVKAQVVVSDSLTGAQLLDYITGQHVTVSNAVLTCSPAGAGIFTTINSNIGLDSGIILTTGMVATDMGGQWIGADNQQAALASFGANIPGDAQLASVLLSPTYDACRLDFDFISTFDTVLFNYVFSSEEYDDFSCTGYNDAFAFFISGPGISGFQNIALIPGTNIPIAINSTTDLIVTQTTQLTPCTDMGPGSPFSQYYVDNSNGTSISYFGFTTVLEAKAPVTAG
;
A
#
# COMPACT_ATOMS: atom_id res chain seq x y z
N MET A 1 15.04 -49.29 -58.75
CA MET A 1 15.92 -48.13 -59.03
C MET A 1 15.15 -46.86 -58.69
N SER A 2 15.47 -46.22 -57.56
CA SER A 2 15.30 -44.78 -57.33
C SER A 2 15.86 -44.49 -55.94
N ASN A 3 17.11 -44.03 -55.89
CA ASN A 3 17.73 -43.51 -54.68
C ASN A 3 17.18 -42.11 -54.43
N GLY A 4 16.14 -42.00 -53.60
CA GLY A 4 15.63 -40.71 -53.13
C GLY A 4 16.61 -40.08 -52.15
N LYS A 5 17.54 -39.26 -52.63
CA LYS A 5 18.33 -38.35 -51.79
C LYS A 5 17.37 -37.34 -51.16
N LEU A 6 17.16 -37.42 -49.85
CA LEU A 6 16.51 -36.35 -49.10
C LEU A 6 17.48 -35.17 -49.05
N ALA A 7 17.14 -34.09 -49.76
CA ALA A 7 17.84 -32.81 -49.62
C ALA A 7 17.46 -32.18 -48.26
N PRO A 8 18.41 -31.58 -47.52
CA PRO A 8 18.08 -30.92 -46.27
C PRO A 8 17.23 -29.66 -46.53
N ILE A 9 16.20 -29.48 -45.70
CA ILE A 9 15.41 -28.24 -45.63
C ILE A 9 16.26 -27.21 -44.87
N ILE A 10 16.65 -26.13 -45.53
CA ILE A 10 17.34 -25.00 -44.90
C ILE A 10 16.29 -23.93 -44.59
N ILE A 11 16.03 -23.69 -43.31
CA ILE A 11 15.19 -22.57 -42.85
C ILE A 11 16.11 -21.38 -42.61
N TRP A 12 15.94 -20.32 -43.38
CA TRP A 12 16.59 -19.04 -43.14
C TRP A 12 15.74 -18.23 -42.16
N LEU A 13 16.26 -17.97 -40.95
CA LEU A 13 15.72 -16.95 -40.07
C LEU A 13 16.56 -15.68 -40.24
N SER A 14 16.06 -14.73 -41.02
CA SER A 14 16.66 -13.40 -41.13
C SER A 14 16.11 -12.51 -40.01
N PHE A 15 16.98 -12.03 -39.13
CA PHE A 15 16.64 -10.99 -38.15
C PHE A 15 17.11 -9.64 -38.69
N VAL A 16 16.15 -8.79 -39.08
CA VAL A 16 16.41 -7.38 -39.40
C VAL A 16 16.13 -6.58 -38.14
N CYS A 17 17.18 -6.12 -37.46
CA CYS A 17 17.04 -5.14 -36.39
C CYS A 17 16.91 -3.74 -37.01
N LEU A 18 15.67 -3.34 -37.30
CA LEU A 18 15.36 -1.93 -37.51
C LEU A 18 15.39 -1.25 -36.14
N LEU A 19 16.44 -0.47 -35.89
CA LEU A 19 16.52 0.44 -34.74
C LEU A 19 15.48 1.54 -34.92
N PHE A 20 14.22 1.23 -34.58
CA PHE A 20 13.29 2.25 -34.12
C PHE A 20 13.73 2.62 -32.72
N SER A 21 14.20 3.86 -32.53
CA SER A 21 14.27 4.47 -31.21
C SER A 21 12.85 4.53 -30.64
N ARG A 22 12.47 3.47 -29.93
CA ARG A 22 11.26 3.48 -29.11
C ARG A 22 11.56 4.39 -27.93
N ALA A 23 10.62 5.27 -27.62
CA ALA A 23 10.49 5.76 -26.25
C ALA A 23 10.30 4.49 -25.40
N GLU A 24 11.30 4.15 -24.60
CA GLU A 24 11.11 3.09 -23.61
C GLU A 24 10.14 3.65 -22.59
N ASN A 25 8.90 3.13 -22.61
CA ASN A 25 8.05 3.22 -21.45
C ASN A 25 8.79 2.43 -20.36
N VAL A 26 9.47 3.14 -19.47
CA VAL A 26 9.95 2.57 -18.21
C VAL A 26 8.72 1.91 -17.59
N LYS A 27 8.76 0.60 -17.42
CA LYS A 27 7.68 -0.10 -16.72
C LYS A 27 7.59 0.49 -15.32
N ALA A 28 6.38 0.68 -14.81
CA ALA A 28 6.17 0.97 -13.41
C ALA A 28 6.93 -0.09 -12.56
N GLN A 29 7.65 0.37 -11.54
CA GLN A 29 8.37 -0.53 -10.62
C GLN A 29 7.40 -1.28 -9.70
N VAL A 30 6.15 -0.86 -9.66
CA VAL A 30 5.02 -1.52 -9.03
C VAL A 30 3.99 -1.85 -10.11
N VAL A 31 3.57 -3.10 -10.22
CA VAL A 31 2.52 -3.53 -11.13
C VAL A 31 1.30 -3.88 -10.31
N VAL A 32 0.19 -3.19 -10.57
CA VAL A 32 -1.06 -3.37 -9.86
C VAL A 32 -2.10 -4.06 -10.74
N SER A 33 -2.84 -4.99 -10.15
CA SER A 33 -4.11 -5.48 -10.69
C SER A 33 -5.22 -5.00 -9.78
N ASP A 34 -6.18 -4.26 -10.33
CA ASP A 34 -7.30 -3.67 -9.61
C ASP A 34 -8.58 -4.54 -9.70
N SER A 35 -9.73 -3.98 -9.31
CA SER A 35 -11.05 -4.58 -9.53
C SER A 35 -11.26 -5.94 -8.84
N LEU A 36 -10.56 -6.18 -7.72
CA LEU A 36 -10.64 -7.40 -6.93
C LEU A 36 -11.67 -7.28 -5.81
N THR A 37 -12.34 -8.38 -5.51
CA THR A 37 -13.21 -8.51 -4.34
C THR A 37 -12.39 -8.68 -3.06
N GLY A 38 -12.97 -8.35 -1.90
CA GLY A 38 -12.32 -8.59 -0.60
C GLY A 38 -11.86 -10.03 -0.40
N ALA A 39 -12.65 -11.02 -0.86
CA ALA A 39 -12.25 -12.42 -0.81
C ALA A 39 -10.98 -12.72 -1.65
N GLN A 40 -10.90 -12.17 -2.88
CA GLN A 40 -9.72 -12.35 -3.72
C GLN A 40 -8.47 -11.66 -3.16
N LEU A 41 -8.63 -10.51 -2.51
CA LEU A 41 -7.53 -9.83 -1.82
C LEU A 41 -7.00 -10.69 -0.67
N LEU A 42 -7.88 -11.26 0.16
CA LEU A 42 -7.48 -12.11 1.28
C LEU A 42 -6.87 -13.44 0.81
N ASP A 43 -7.43 -14.07 -0.22
CA ASP A 43 -6.86 -15.29 -0.81
C ASP A 43 -5.42 -15.07 -1.30
N TYR A 44 -5.08 -13.84 -1.71
CA TYR A 44 -3.72 -13.50 -2.15
C TYR A 44 -2.71 -13.39 -1.02
N ILE A 45 -3.12 -12.93 0.17
CA ILE A 45 -2.22 -12.68 1.31
C ILE A 45 -2.29 -13.74 2.41
N THR A 46 -3.21 -14.69 2.31
CA THR A 46 -3.40 -15.75 3.30
C THR A 46 -2.77 -17.06 2.83
N GLY A 47 -2.12 -17.77 3.77
CA GLY A 47 -1.50 -19.07 3.51
C GLY A 47 -2.33 -20.24 4.06
N GLN A 48 -1.84 -21.46 3.86
CA GLN A 48 -2.52 -22.71 4.25
C GLN A 48 -2.92 -22.83 5.74
N HIS A 49 -2.35 -22.01 6.61
CA HIS A 49 -2.56 -22.01 8.06
C HIS A 49 -3.56 -20.95 8.54
N VAL A 50 -4.14 -20.19 7.61
CA VAL A 50 -5.13 -19.15 7.91
C VAL A 50 -6.36 -19.41 7.06
N THR A 51 -7.51 -19.55 7.70
CA THR A 51 -8.81 -19.57 7.01
C THR A 51 -9.47 -18.22 7.23
N VAL A 52 -9.91 -17.58 6.15
CA VAL A 52 -10.63 -16.30 6.19
C VAL A 52 -12.09 -16.47 5.80
N SER A 53 -12.95 -15.59 6.30
CA SER A 53 -14.37 -15.55 5.94
C SER A 53 -14.95 -14.15 6.12
N ASN A 54 -16.19 -13.95 5.65
CA ASN A 54 -16.95 -12.70 5.83
C ASN A 54 -16.22 -11.44 5.33
N ALA A 55 -15.48 -11.57 4.22
CA ALA A 55 -14.73 -10.48 3.63
C ALA A 55 -15.67 -9.37 3.12
N VAL A 56 -15.53 -8.16 3.63
CA VAL A 56 -16.25 -6.96 3.20
C VAL A 56 -15.25 -5.87 2.85
N LEU A 57 -15.19 -5.53 1.56
CA LEU A 57 -14.38 -4.41 1.08
C LEU A 57 -15.27 -3.16 1.00
N THR A 58 -14.91 -2.14 1.77
CA THR A 58 -15.57 -0.82 1.75
C THR A 58 -14.55 0.22 1.28
N CYS A 59 -14.53 0.46 -0.03
CA CYS A 59 -13.62 1.37 -0.71
C CYS A 59 -14.28 1.95 -1.96
N SER A 60 -13.63 2.95 -2.58
CA SER A 60 -13.83 3.24 -4.00
C SER A 60 -13.68 1.95 -4.84
N PRO A 61 -14.43 1.76 -5.94
CA PRO A 61 -14.23 0.62 -6.86
C PRO A 61 -12.79 0.47 -7.39
N ALA A 62 -12.03 1.57 -7.46
CA ALA A 62 -10.63 1.60 -7.90
C ALA A 62 -9.63 1.66 -6.72
N GLY A 63 -10.11 1.61 -5.47
CA GLY A 63 -9.30 1.83 -4.27
C GLY A 63 -8.60 0.59 -3.73
N ALA A 64 -8.73 -0.57 -4.37
CA ALA A 64 -8.13 -1.81 -3.89
C ALA A 64 -7.59 -2.68 -5.02
N GLY A 65 -6.49 -3.36 -4.75
CA GLY A 65 -5.87 -4.28 -5.70
C GLY A 65 -4.79 -5.16 -5.07
N ILE A 66 -4.16 -5.98 -5.92
CA ILE A 66 -2.90 -6.67 -5.60
C ILE A 66 -1.76 -5.97 -6.32
N PHE A 67 -0.57 -6.01 -5.73
CA PHE A 67 0.64 -5.49 -6.35
C PHE A 67 1.77 -6.51 -6.35
N THR A 68 2.66 -6.34 -7.31
CA THR A 68 3.99 -6.98 -7.37
C THR A 68 5.01 -5.91 -7.71
N THR A 69 6.24 -6.06 -7.23
CA THR A 69 7.31 -5.07 -7.48
C THR A 69 8.47 -5.63 -8.28
N ILE A 70 9.13 -4.75 -9.03
CA ILE A 70 10.36 -5.01 -9.76
C ILE A 70 11.29 -3.82 -9.53
N ASN A 71 12.33 -4.00 -8.70
CA ASN A 71 13.28 -2.94 -8.32
C ASN A 71 12.58 -1.70 -7.72
N SER A 72 11.62 -1.90 -6.82
CA SER A 72 10.93 -0.81 -6.13
C SER A 72 11.60 -0.40 -4.83
N ASN A 73 11.48 0.88 -4.45
CA ASN A 73 11.95 1.42 -3.18
C ASN A 73 11.00 1.15 -2.00
N ILE A 74 9.80 0.59 -2.21
CA ILE A 74 8.82 0.36 -1.14
C ILE A 74 9.20 -0.77 -0.18
N GLY A 75 10.16 -1.64 -0.55
CA GLY A 75 10.66 -2.71 0.33
C GLY A 75 9.73 -3.91 0.50
N LEU A 76 8.65 -4.00 -0.27
CA LEU A 76 7.75 -5.16 -0.35
C LEU A 76 7.77 -5.75 -1.77
N ASP A 77 7.87 -7.08 -1.87
CA ASP A 77 7.90 -7.77 -3.16
C ASP A 77 6.50 -7.89 -3.80
N SER A 78 5.49 -8.08 -2.97
CA SER A 78 4.09 -8.20 -3.37
C SER A 78 3.15 -8.08 -2.17
N GLY A 79 1.87 -7.85 -2.44
CA GLY A 79 0.84 -7.82 -1.41
C GLY A 79 -0.48 -7.31 -1.95
N ILE A 80 -1.35 -6.88 -1.05
CA ILE A 80 -2.54 -6.08 -1.39
C ILE A 80 -2.25 -4.61 -1.16
N ILE A 81 -2.92 -3.75 -1.93
CA ILE A 81 -2.88 -2.31 -1.77
C ILE A 81 -4.32 -1.81 -1.56
N LEU A 82 -4.49 -0.95 -0.57
CA LEU A 82 -5.72 -0.21 -0.29
C LEU A 82 -5.38 1.28 -0.31
N THR A 83 -6.22 2.09 -0.93
CA THR A 83 -6.04 3.55 -1.03
C THR A 83 -7.37 4.27 -1.07
N THR A 84 -7.36 5.52 -0.62
CA THR A 84 -8.47 6.47 -0.73
C THR A 84 -8.59 7.04 -2.16
N GLY A 85 -7.59 6.80 -3.03
CA GLY A 85 -7.54 7.16 -4.45
C GLY A 85 -7.68 5.96 -5.40
N MET A 86 -6.83 5.92 -6.43
CA MET A 86 -6.76 4.82 -7.40
C MET A 86 -5.52 3.95 -7.19
N VAL A 87 -5.66 2.62 -7.25
CA VAL A 87 -4.51 1.72 -7.14
C VAL A 87 -3.74 1.58 -8.46
N ALA A 88 -4.43 1.67 -9.60
CA ALA A 88 -3.84 1.46 -10.92
C ALA A 88 -4.08 2.66 -11.83
N THR A 89 -3.03 3.05 -12.57
CA THR A 89 -3.09 4.07 -13.61
C THR A 89 -3.95 3.55 -14.76
N ASP A 90 -4.86 4.37 -15.25
CA ASP A 90 -5.71 3.98 -16.36
C ASP A 90 -4.91 3.80 -17.67
N MET A 91 -5.46 3.05 -18.62
CA MET A 91 -4.78 2.81 -19.91
C MET A 91 -4.48 4.10 -20.69
N GLY A 92 -5.23 5.18 -20.43
CA GLY A 92 -5.05 6.48 -21.05
C GLY A 92 -3.95 7.34 -20.41
N GLY A 93 -3.48 6.99 -19.20
CA GLY A 93 -2.61 7.82 -18.38
C GLY A 93 -3.26 9.15 -17.97
N GLN A 94 -4.58 9.28 -18.11
CA GLN A 94 -5.33 10.45 -17.68
C GLN A 94 -5.57 10.41 -16.18
N TRP A 95 -5.80 9.21 -15.65
CA TRP A 95 -6.04 8.96 -14.24
C TRP A 95 -4.86 8.18 -13.69
N ILE A 96 -4.18 8.80 -12.74
CA ILE A 96 -2.96 8.26 -12.16
C ILE A 96 -3.35 7.38 -10.97
N GLY A 97 -2.72 6.22 -10.87
CA GLY A 97 -2.85 5.34 -9.71
C GLY A 97 -1.58 5.33 -8.87
N ALA A 98 -1.66 4.62 -7.76
CA ALA A 98 -0.55 4.34 -6.86
C ALA A 98 0.67 3.71 -7.57
N ASP A 99 0.47 3.06 -8.71
CA ASP A 99 1.48 2.37 -9.52
C ASP A 99 2.28 3.27 -10.46
N ASN A 100 2.17 4.60 -10.34
CA ASN A 100 2.91 5.54 -11.17
C ASN A 100 4.12 6.16 -10.46
N GLN A 101 4.95 6.90 -11.18
CA GLN A 101 5.98 7.74 -10.56
C GLN A 101 5.36 8.90 -9.78
N GLN A 102 6.09 9.43 -8.80
CA GLN A 102 5.68 10.61 -8.05
C GLN A 102 5.79 11.84 -8.97
N ALA A 103 4.67 12.17 -9.61
CA ALA A 103 4.52 13.36 -10.46
C ALA A 103 3.07 13.85 -10.52
N ALA A 104 2.13 13.12 -9.92
CA ALA A 104 0.71 13.37 -9.97
C ALA A 104 -0.02 12.68 -8.82
N LEU A 105 -1.22 13.18 -8.53
CA LEU A 105 -2.08 12.65 -7.47
C LEU A 105 -2.89 11.46 -8.00
N ALA A 106 -2.94 10.39 -7.22
CA ALA A 106 -3.85 9.28 -7.34
C ALA A 106 -5.19 9.52 -6.64
N SER A 107 -5.25 10.49 -5.71
CA SER A 107 -6.51 10.91 -5.07
C SER A 107 -7.45 11.60 -6.06
N PHE A 108 -8.76 11.32 -5.94
CA PHE A 108 -9.80 11.95 -6.75
C PHE A 108 -11.06 12.33 -5.97
N GLY A 109 -11.03 12.24 -4.63
CA GLY A 109 -12.18 12.54 -3.77
C GLY A 109 -13.33 11.56 -3.97
N ALA A 110 -13.14 10.31 -3.55
CA ALA A 110 -14.08 9.22 -3.79
C ALA A 110 -15.45 9.40 -3.09
N ASN A 111 -15.59 10.38 -2.18
CA ASN A 111 -16.79 10.67 -1.39
C ASN A 111 -17.26 9.43 -0.61
N ILE A 112 -16.31 8.64 -0.10
CA ILE A 112 -16.60 7.52 0.79
C ILE A 112 -16.68 8.06 2.22
N PRO A 113 -17.60 7.54 3.07
CA PRO A 113 -17.60 7.91 4.48
C PRO A 113 -16.26 7.63 5.16
N GLY A 114 -15.95 8.41 6.20
CA GLY A 114 -14.83 8.08 7.09
C GLY A 114 -15.05 6.80 7.88
N ASP A 115 -14.01 6.40 8.62
CA ASP A 115 -14.04 5.28 9.55
C ASP A 115 -14.10 5.77 11.01
N ALA A 116 -15.15 5.39 11.72
CA ALA A 116 -15.39 5.82 13.09
C ALA A 116 -14.39 5.23 14.11
N GLN A 117 -13.87 4.03 13.87
CA GLN A 117 -12.85 3.42 14.73
C GLN A 117 -11.52 4.15 14.56
N LEU A 118 -11.11 4.43 13.33
CA LEU A 118 -9.92 5.22 13.05
C LEU A 118 -10.06 6.65 13.60
N ALA A 119 -11.24 7.27 13.47
CA ALA A 119 -11.51 8.59 14.04
C ALA A 119 -11.31 8.62 15.57
N SER A 120 -11.70 7.54 16.27
CA SER A 120 -11.47 7.42 17.71
C SER A 120 -10.00 7.29 18.09
N VAL A 121 -9.18 6.67 17.24
CA VAL A 121 -7.73 6.53 17.45
C VAL A 121 -7.02 7.86 17.24
N LEU A 122 -7.45 8.63 16.24
CA LEU A 122 -6.88 9.94 15.92
C LEU A 122 -7.43 11.09 16.74
N LEU A 123 -8.54 10.87 17.47
CA LEU A 123 -9.31 11.92 18.13
C LEU A 123 -9.74 13.04 17.17
N SER A 124 -10.01 12.67 15.91
CA SER A 124 -10.34 13.58 14.82
C SER A 124 -11.24 12.87 13.80
N PRO A 125 -12.16 13.57 13.10
CA PRO A 125 -12.92 12.97 12.00
C PRO A 125 -12.01 12.43 10.89
N THR A 126 -12.47 11.37 10.24
CA THR A 126 -11.83 10.80 9.04
C THR A 126 -12.79 10.92 7.85
N TYR A 127 -12.25 10.82 6.64
CA TYR A 127 -12.99 10.93 5.38
C TYR A 127 -12.40 9.95 4.36
N ASP A 128 -13.19 9.58 3.35
CA ASP A 128 -12.77 8.78 2.20
C ASP A 128 -12.10 7.45 2.56
N ALA A 129 -12.58 6.76 3.61
CA ALA A 129 -11.93 5.55 4.09
C ALA A 129 -11.97 4.41 3.05
N CYS A 130 -10.86 3.68 2.95
CA CYS A 130 -10.80 2.39 2.26
C CYS A 130 -10.38 1.31 3.25
N ARG A 131 -11.28 0.35 3.52
CA ARG A 131 -11.06 -0.71 4.51
C ARG A 131 -11.51 -2.08 4.01
N LEU A 132 -10.84 -3.12 4.51
CA LEU A 132 -11.15 -4.51 4.29
C LEU A 132 -11.42 -5.19 5.64
N ASP A 133 -12.69 -5.52 5.89
CA ASP A 133 -13.14 -6.21 7.09
C ASP A 133 -13.23 -7.73 6.82
N PHE A 134 -12.77 -8.57 7.74
CA PHE A 134 -12.87 -10.03 7.62
C PHE A 134 -12.67 -10.76 8.94
N ASP A 135 -13.17 -11.99 9.02
CA ASP A 135 -12.89 -12.93 10.10
C ASP A 135 -11.75 -13.87 9.69
N PHE A 136 -10.93 -14.29 10.64
CA PHE A 136 -9.92 -15.32 10.39
C PHE A 136 -9.80 -16.33 11.54
N ILE A 137 -9.36 -17.54 11.19
CA ILE A 137 -8.94 -18.60 12.11
C ILE A 137 -7.50 -18.95 11.73
N SER A 138 -6.61 -19.00 12.71
CA SER A 138 -5.20 -19.32 12.53
C SER A 138 -4.82 -20.56 13.34
N THR A 139 -4.01 -21.45 12.77
CA THR A 139 -3.43 -22.58 13.52
C THR A 139 -2.25 -22.15 14.41
N PHE A 140 -1.84 -20.89 14.34
CA PHE A 140 -0.77 -20.30 15.13
C PHE A 140 -1.30 -19.32 16.18
N ASP A 141 -0.50 -19.04 17.20
CA ASP A 141 -0.83 -18.14 18.31
C ASP A 141 -0.47 -16.68 18.06
N THR A 142 -0.02 -16.36 16.83
CA THR A 142 0.47 -15.02 16.46
C THR A 142 0.06 -14.71 15.03
N VAL A 143 -0.42 -13.48 14.81
CA VAL A 143 -0.62 -12.89 13.47
C VAL A 143 0.39 -11.77 13.26
N LEU A 144 0.87 -11.64 12.03
CA LEU A 144 1.88 -10.66 11.61
C LEU A 144 1.53 -10.10 10.24
N PHE A 145 1.60 -8.79 10.10
CA PHE A 145 1.50 -8.07 8.83
C PHE A 145 2.71 -7.17 8.64
N ASN A 146 3.41 -7.33 7.54
CA ASN A 146 4.36 -6.33 7.06
C ASN A 146 3.60 -5.34 6.18
N TYR A 147 3.76 -4.05 6.43
CA TYR A 147 3.06 -3.01 5.70
C TYR A 147 3.92 -1.77 5.50
N VAL A 148 3.53 -0.97 4.51
CA VAL A 148 4.02 0.38 4.27
C VAL A 148 2.82 1.30 4.26
N PHE A 149 2.89 2.38 5.02
CA PHE A 149 1.91 3.45 4.96
C PHE A 149 2.44 4.57 4.05
N SER A 150 1.58 5.16 3.23
CA SER A 150 1.98 6.18 2.26
C SER A 150 0.88 7.22 2.09
N SER A 151 1.27 8.45 1.77
CA SER A 151 0.32 9.55 1.57
C SER A 151 0.89 10.61 0.63
N GLU A 152 -0.01 11.32 -0.04
CA GLU A 152 0.26 12.54 -0.82
C GLU A 152 0.42 13.77 0.09
N GLU A 153 0.05 13.66 1.36
CA GLU A 153 -0.01 14.78 2.30
C GLU A 153 1.33 15.02 3.04
N TYR A 154 2.33 14.15 2.85
CA TYR A 154 3.59 14.24 3.60
C TYR A 154 4.33 15.57 3.42
N ASP A 155 4.35 16.13 2.21
CA ASP A 155 5.16 17.33 1.92
C ASP A 155 4.46 18.61 2.42
N ASP A 156 3.15 18.73 2.17
CA ASP A 156 2.41 19.99 2.37
C ASP A 156 1.61 20.05 3.68
N PHE A 157 1.26 18.90 4.26
CA PHE A 157 0.24 18.81 5.31
C PHE A 157 0.67 18.11 6.58
N SER A 158 1.88 17.55 6.60
CA SER A 158 2.50 17.09 7.84
C SER A 158 2.57 18.18 8.90
N CYS A 159 2.33 17.80 10.15
CA CYS A 159 2.20 18.67 11.31
C CYS A 159 1.07 19.71 11.20
N THR A 160 0.03 19.41 10.42
CA THR A 160 -1.20 20.21 10.37
C THR A 160 -2.39 19.42 10.93
N GLY A 161 -3.61 19.95 10.74
CA GLY A 161 -4.85 19.26 11.10
C GLY A 161 -5.28 18.19 10.09
N TYR A 162 -4.66 18.15 8.91
CA TYR A 162 -4.81 17.07 7.95
C TYR A 162 -3.82 15.98 8.34
N ASN A 163 -4.32 14.79 8.67
CA ASN A 163 -3.51 13.76 9.29
C ASN A 163 -3.96 12.38 8.82
N ASP A 164 -3.60 12.04 7.58
CA ASP A 164 -3.82 10.71 7.03
C ASP A 164 -3.22 9.65 7.96
N ALA A 165 -3.94 8.54 8.12
CA ALA A 165 -3.60 7.52 9.09
C ALA A 165 -3.99 6.13 8.65
N PHE A 166 -3.37 5.17 9.33
CA PHE A 166 -3.58 3.75 9.10
C PHE A 166 -3.76 3.00 10.42
N ALA A 167 -4.64 2.01 10.42
CA ALA A 167 -4.86 1.14 11.57
C ALA A 167 -5.11 -0.32 11.12
N PHE A 168 -4.64 -1.26 11.93
CA PHE A 168 -5.07 -2.65 11.89
C PHE A 168 -5.86 -2.92 13.15
N PHE A 169 -7.18 -3.03 13.04
CA PHE A 169 -8.02 -3.38 14.18
C PHE A 169 -8.18 -4.88 14.32
N ILE A 170 -7.96 -5.40 15.53
CA ILE A 170 -8.18 -6.80 15.87
C ILE A 170 -9.08 -6.93 17.10
N SER A 171 -9.90 -7.97 17.10
CA SER A 171 -10.72 -8.38 18.24
C SER A 171 -10.95 -9.89 18.19
N GLY A 172 -11.31 -10.52 19.31
CA GLY A 172 -11.59 -11.96 19.35
C GLY A 172 -11.13 -12.64 20.63
N PRO A 173 -11.11 -13.99 20.66
CA PRO A 173 -10.68 -14.75 21.84
C PRO A 173 -9.28 -14.36 22.31
N GLY A 174 -9.16 -13.99 23.59
CA GLY A 174 -7.90 -13.54 24.19
C GLY A 174 -7.57 -12.06 23.97
N ILE A 175 -8.39 -11.32 23.21
CA ILE A 175 -8.19 -9.89 22.92
C ILE A 175 -9.28 -9.08 23.63
N SER A 176 -8.88 -8.13 24.46
CA SER A 176 -9.82 -7.25 25.16
C SER A 176 -10.32 -6.16 24.22
N GLY A 177 -11.59 -6.24 23.84
CA GLY A 177 -12.23 -5.26 22.96
C GLY A 177 -11.61 -5.21 21.56
N PHE A 178 -11.65 -4.02 20.96
CA PHE A 178 -10.96 -3.72 19.71
C PHE A 178 -9.62 -3.06 20.00
N GLN A 179 -8.55 -3.55 19.37
CA GLN A 179 -7.19 -3.04 19.55
C GLN A 179 -6.61 -2.66 18.20
N ASN A 180 -6.02 -1.46 18.09
CA ASN A 180 -5.17 -1.13 16.95
C ASN A 180 -3.78 -1.73 17.18
N ILE A 181 -3.31 -2.53 16.22
CA ILE A 181 -2.00 -3.20 16.27
C ILE A 181 -1.01 -2.61 15.24
N ALA A 182 -1.43 -1.65 14.43
CA ALA A 182 -0.55 -0.83 13.60
C ALA A 182 -0.12 0.40 14.40
N LEU A 183 1.03 0.29 15.08
CA LEU A 183 1.57 1.30 15.98
C LEU A 183 3.02 1.60 15.62
N ILE A 184 3.48 2.80 15.98
CA ILE A 184 4.91 3.12 15.91
C ILE A 184 5.67 2.12 16.80
N PRO A 185 6.70 1.42 16.28
CA PRO A 185 7.39 0.38 17.02
C PRO A 185 7.87 0.83 18.40
N GLY A 186 7.48 0.05 19.43
CA GLY A 186 7.84 0.31 20.83
C GLY A 186 6.97 1.36 21.55
N THR A 187 5.85 1.79 20.95
CA THR A 187 4.97 2.81 21.52
C THR A 187 3.49 2.45 21.36
N ASN A 188 2.60 3.30 21.89
CA ASN A 188 1.15 3.25 21.63
C ASN A 188 0.69 4.34 20.64
N ILE A 189 1.62 4.96 19.91
CA ILE A 189 1.32 6.06 18.98
C ILE A 189 0.85 5.46 17.65
N PRO A 190 -0.30 5.89 17.11
CA PRO A 190 -0.83 5.36 15.85
C PRO A 190 0.04 5.77 14.65
N ILE A 191 -0.06 5.00 13.57
CA ILE A 191 0.54 5.35 12.29
C ILE A 191 -0.27 6.45 11.63
N ALA A 192 0.37 7.58 11.39
CA ALA A 192 -0.20 8.74 10.76
C ALA A 192 0.93 9.59 10.16
N ILE A 193 0.63 10.49 9.23
CA ILE A 193 1.66 11.38 8.66
C ILE A 193 2.31 12.23 9.77
N ASN A 194 1.52 12.72 10.74
CA ASN A 194 2.04 13.49 11.87
C ASN A 194 2.96 12.68 12.81
N SER A 195 2.86 11.34 12.82
CA SER A 195 3.76 10.49 13.61
C SER A 195 4.94 9.94 12.82
N THR A 196 4.92 9.99 11.48
CA THR A 196 5.90 9.34 10.60
C THR A 196 6.48 10.29 9.55
N THR A 197 6.63 11.57 9.88
CA THR A 197 7.21 12.57 8.97
C THR A 197 8.63 12.96 9.36
N ASP A 198 9.39 13.52 8.42
CA ASP A 198 10.63 14.24 8.69
C ASP A 198 10.39 15.76 8.69
N LEU A 199 10.66 16.40 9.83
CA LEU A 199 10.48 17.84 10.04
C LEU A 199 11.35 18.74 9.14
N ILE A 200 12.36 18.17 8.48
CA ILE A 200 13.15 18.90 7.48
C ILE A 200 12.35 19.07 6.18
N VAL A 201 11.52 18.08 5.83
CA VAL A 201 10.76 18.05 4.57
C VAL A 201 9.49 18.91 4.64
N THR A 202 8.86 18.94 5.81
CA THR A 202 7.53 19.56 5.99
C THR A 202 7.50 21.09 5.83
N GLN A 203 8.66 21.75 5.76
CA GLN A 203 8.85 23.21 5.61
C GLN A 203 7.93 24.10 6.47
N THR A 204 7.31 23.53 7.51
CA THR A 204 6.33 24.18 8.38
C THR A 204 7.01 24.71 9.63
N THR A 205 6.52 25.83 10.13
CA THR A 205 6.93 26.39 11.42
C THR A 205 6.07 25.89 12.57
N GLN A 206 4.97 25.18 12.27
CA GLN A 206 4.05 24.63 13.25
C GLN A 206 4.31 23.13 13.45
N LEU A 207 5.03 22.79 14.52
CA LEU A 207 5.42 21.42 14.85
C LEU A 207 4.45 20.72 15.81
N THR A 208 3.60 21.50 16.48
CA THR A 208 2.75 21.03 17.58
C THR A 208 1.91 19.80 17.22
N PRO A 209 1.20 19.74 16.08
CA PRO A 209 0.41 18.55 15.75
C PRO A 209 1.24 17.27 15.60
N CYS A 210 2.51 17.36 15.21
CA CYS A 210 3.43 16.22 15.19
C CYS A 210 3.95 15.88 16.60
N THR A 211 4.38 16.87 17.38
CA THR A 211 4.94 16.63 18.72
C THR A 211 3.89 16.18 19.73
N ASP A 212 2.62 16.55 19.54
CA ASP A 212 1.51 16.22 20.42
C ASP A 212 0.98 14.80 20.21
N MET A 213 1.39 14.10 19.13
CA MET A 213 1.09 12.67 18.94
C MET A 213 1.65 11.80 20.09
N GLY A 214 2.71 12.28 20.76
CA GLY A 214 3.25 11.66 21.96
C GLY A 214 4.77 11.77 22.09
N PRO A 215 5.35 11.30 23.20
CA PRO A 215 6.79 11.37 23.44
C PRO A 215 7.59 10.71 22.32
N GLY A 216 8.54 11.46 21.73
CA GLY A 216 9.40 10.99 20.64
C GLY A 216 8.85 11.21 19.23
N SER A 217 7.62 11.72 19.09
CA SER A 217 7.04 12.06 17.79
C SER A 217 7.56 13.43 17.26
N PRO A 218 7.74 13.59 15.94
CA PRO A 218 7.57 12.56 14.91
C PRO A 218 8.75 11.59 14.82
N PHE A 219 8.47 10.37 14.40
CA PHE A 219 9.44 9.28 14.28
C PHE A 219 10.02 9.25 12.86
N SER A 220 10.83 10.27 12.54
CA SER A 220 11.39 10.47 11.20
C SER A 220 12.27 9.32 10.70
N GLN A 221 12.79 8.46 11.58
CA GLN A 221 13.54 7.28 11.17
C GLN A 221 12.73 6.25 10.38
N TYR A 222 11.40 6.32 10.45
CA TYR A 222 10.51 5.48 9.65
C TYR A 222 10.04 6.17 8.37
N TYR A 223 10.34 7.45 8.17
CA TYR A 223 9.93 8.19 6.98
C TYR A 223 10.89 7.93 5.82
N VAL A 224 10.32 7.77 4.62
CA VAL A 224 11.03 7.70 3.34
C VAL A 224 10.44 8.76 2.43
N ASP A 225 11.28 9.73 2.07
CA ASP A 225 11.00 10.75 1.06
C ASP A 225 10.85 10.10 -0.32
N ASN A 226 9.78 10.45 -1.02
CA ASN A 226 9.48 9.99 -2.37
C ASN A 226 9.23 11.15 -3.37
N SER A 227 9.64 12.39 -3.09
CA SER A 227 9.42 13.56 -3.97
C SER A 227 10.14 13.50 -5.33
N ASN A 228 10.91 12.43 -5.61
CA ASN A 228 11.44 12.08 -6.93
C ASN A 228 11.33 10.57 -7.20
N GLY A 229 10.35 9.94 -6.56
CA GLY A 229 10.09 8.52 -6.59
C GLY A 229 9.69 8.02 -7.96
N THR A 230 10.18 6.84 -8.32
CA THR A 230 9.83 6.17 -9.59
C THR A 230 8.95 4.93 -9.40
N SER A 231 8.63 4.59 -8.15
CA SER A 231 7.86 3.39 -7.81
C SER A 231 6.37 3.65 -7.58
N ILE A 232 6.04 4.68 -6.82
CA ILE A 232 4.67 5.00 -6.40
C ILE A 232 4.41 6.49 -6.51
N SER A 233 3.14 6.87 -6.67
CA SER A 233 2.73 8.26 -6.95
C SER A 233 2.70 9.17 -5.72
N TYR A 234 2.74 8.59 -4.52
CA TYR A 234 2.66 9.30 -3.25
C TYR A 234 3.94 10.07 -2.91
N PHE A 235 3.83 11.10 -2.08
CA PHE A 235 4.94 12.03 -1.80
C PHE A 235 5.91 11.48 -0.75
N GLY A 236 5.42 10.63 0.15
CA GLY A 236 6.24 9.89 1.09
C GLY A 236 5.59 8.59 1.52
N PHE A 237 6.39 7.74 2.14
CA PHE A 237 5.92 6.49 2.71
C PHE A 237 6.80 6.05 3.88
N THR A 238 6.34 5.06 4.64
CA THR A 238 7.13 4.52 5.74
C THR A 238 8.12 3.48 5.26
N THR A 239 9.22 3.25 5.97
CA THR A 239 9.91 1.95 5.92
C THR A 239 8.93 0.81 6.16
N VAL A 240 9.28 -0.42 5.82
CA VAL A 240 8.44 -1.58 6.17
C VAL A 240 8.27 -1.67 7.68
N LEU A 241 7.02 -1.62 8.14
CA LEU A 241 6.63 -1.76 9.53
C LEU A 241 5.94 -3.11 9.76
N GLU A 242 6.00 -3.59 10.99
CA GLU A 242 5.39 -4.86 11.41
C GLU A 242 4.23 -4.57 12.39
N ALA A 243 3.03 -5.01 12.02
CA ALA A 243 1.91 -5.11 12.96
C ALA A 243 1.81 -6.56 13.44
N LYS A 244 1.89 -6.77 14.75
CA LYS A 244 1.96 -8.09 15.35
C LYS A 244 1.06 -8.19 16.57
N ALA A 245 0.31 -9.28 16.67
CA ALA A 245 -0.54 -9.54 17.82
C ALA A 245 -0.60 -11.02 18.18
N PRO A 246 -0.64 -11.37 19.47
CA PRO A 246 -1.01 -12.72 19.89
C PRO A 246 -2.49 -12.97 19.56
N VAL A 247 -2.80 -14.18 19.13
CA VAL A 247 -4.16 -14.65 18.82
C VAL A 247 -4.37 -16.03 19.43
N THR A 248 -5.62 -16.43 19.61
CA THR A 248 -5.92 -17.79 20.04
C THR A 248 -5.91 -18.71 18.82
N ALA A 249 -5.01 -19.70 18.81
CA ALA A 249 -4.99 -20.71 17.76
C ALA A 249 -6.29 -21.55 17.77
N GLY A 250 -6.82 -21.89 16.60
CA GLY A 250 -8.10 -22.59 16.44
C GLY A 250 -8.22 -23.36 15.15
#